data_AF-A0A7S2HRR3-F1
#
_entry.id   AF-A0A7S2HRR3-F1
#
_cell.length_a   1.000
_cell.length_b   1.000
_cell.length_c   1.000
_cell.angle_alpha   90.00
_cell.angle_beta   90.00
_cell.angle_gamma   90.00
#
_symmetry.space_group_name_H-M   'P 1'
#
loop_
_entity.id
_entity.type
_entity.pdbx_description
1 polymer ?
#
loop_
_entity_poly.entity_id
_entity_poly.type
_entity_poly.pdbx_seq_one_letter_code
_entity_poly.pdbx_strand_id
1 'polypeptide(L)'
;RGTSAVALSHHDQLDRRVLNTVIFTLCRRMSLNINTELGTIVLKLRPDAAPQTVEYISALAKQGLYNGKTFYRSDFVIQMGLHPAKCPMPNLSVNETAKHEFISNGPGTAAVAHWDVPDCGNSEFFINLKENTHLDSAYGGYCVFAVVADDASFTVCNSIAKKVTEAKSVKIISVEVV
;
A
#
# COMPACT_ATOMS: atom_id res chain seq x y z
N ARG A 1 -33.39 -16.05 -22.40
CA ARG A 1 -33.22 -14.58 -22.33
C ARG A 1 -33.76 -14.14 -20.99
N GLY A 2 -32.93 -13.67 -20.06
CA GLY A 2 -33.39 -13.32 -18.72
C GLY A 2 -32.31 -12.65 -17.91
N THR A 3 -32.00 -11.40 -18.24
CA THR A 3 -31.25 -10.50 -17.36
C THR A 3 -32.25 -9.55 -16.73
N SER A 4 -32.75 -9.87 -15.53
CA SER A 4 -33.41 -8.87 -14.70
C SER A 4 -32.34 -8.11 -13.94
N ALA A 5 -31.90 -6.98 -14.50
CA ALA A 5 -31.18 -5.98 -13.75
C ALA A 5 -32.19 -5.35 -12.77
N VAL A 6 -32.05 -5.67 -11.48
CA VAL A 6 -32.82 -5.01 -10.43
C VAL A 6 -32.35 -3.55 -10.37
N ALA A 7 -33.18 -2.65 -10.89
CA ALA A 7 -32.96 -1.22 -10.75
C ALA A 7 -33.11 -0.85 -9.27
N LEU A 8 -31.99 -0.52 -8.63
CA LEU A 8 -31.96 -0.04 -7.24
C LEU A 8 -32.74 1.29 -7.14
N SER A 9 -33.54 1.41 -6.08
CA SER A 9 -34.40 2.58 -5.85
C SER A 9 -33.58 3.87 -5.63
N HIS A 10 -34.20 5.03 -5.86
CA HIS A 10 -33.53 6.33 -5.71
C HIS A 10 -33.02 6.58 -4.28
N HIS A 11 -33.66 6.01 -3.25
CA HIS A 11 -33.17 6.07 -1.85
C HIS A 11 -31.89 5.26 -1.64
N ASP A 12 -31.78 4.08 -2.25
CA ASP A 12 -30.59 3.21 -2.20
C ASP A 12 -29.36 3.86 -2.86
N GLN A 13 -29.59 4.65 -3.91
CA GLN A 13 -28.54 5.42 -4.60
C GLN A 13 -28.02 6.58 -3.76
N LEU A 14 -28.91 7.24 -2.99
CA LEU A 14 -28.55 8.31 -2.05
C LEU A 14 -27.75 7.78 -0.86
N ASP A 15 -28.13 6.63 -0.29
CA ASP A 15 -27.37 5.98 0.79
C ASP A 15 -25.98 5.53 0.34
N ARG A 16 -25.83 5.00 -0.88
CA ARG A 16 -24.49 4.67 -1.41
C ARG A 16 -23.63 5.91 -1.64
N ARG A 17 -24.20 7.03 -2.07
CA ARG A 17 -23.46 8.29 -2.24
C ARG A 17 -23.02 8.87 -0.90
N VAL A 18 -23.90 8.85 0.10
CA VAL A 18 -23.58 9.28 1.46
C VAL A 18 -22.55 8.34 2.07
N LEU A 19 -22.71 7.02 1.95
CA LEU A 19 -21.75 6.03 2.42
C LEU A 19 -20.39 6.20 1.73
N ASN A 20 -20.35 6.37 0.41
CA ASN A 20 -19.11 6.65 -0.31
C ASN A 20 -18.50 8.00 0.12
N THR A 21 -19.30 9.02 0.40
CA THR A 21 -18.81 10.33 0.87
C THR A 21 -18.28 10.26 2.30
N VAL A 22 -18.93 9.50 3.18
CA VAL A 22 -18.52 9.28 4.57
C VAL A 22 -17.27 8.42 4.62
N ILE A 23 -17.23 7.33 3.84
CA ILE A 23 -16.02 6.52 3.61
C ILE A 23 -14.92 7.45 3.08
N PHE A 24 -15.16 8.22 2.03
CA PHE A 24 -14.18 9.15 1.45
C PHE A 24 -13.63 10.18 2.45
N THR A 25 -14.49 10.72 3.32
CA THR A 25 -14.10 11.71 4.32
C THR A 25 -13.32 11.09 5.49
N LEU A 26 -13.69 9.88 5.93
CA LEU A 26 -12.97 9.12 6.95
C LEU A 26 -11.63 8.57 6.41
N CYS A 27 -11.60 8.14 5.13
CA CYS A 27 -10.41 7.66 4.44
C CYS A 27 -9.32 8.74 4.33
N ARG A 28 -9.73 10.02 4.30
CA ARG A 28 -8.81 11.16 4.29
C ARG A 28 -7.92 11.28 5.54
N ARG A 29 -8.20 10.49 6.59
CA ARG A 29 -7.45 10.49 7.85
C ARG A 29 -6.64 9.22 8.10
N MET A 30 -6.89 8.13 7.37
CA MET A 30 -6.20 6.87 7.62
C MET A 30 -4.76 6.93 7.13
N SER A 31 -3.81 6.69 8.05
CA SER A 31 -2.40 6.59 7.70
C SER A 31 -1.76 5.32 8.26
N LEU A 32 -0.70 4.88 7.58
CA LEU A 32 0.22 3.86 8.05
C LEU A 32 1.52 4.55 8.45
N ASN A 33 1.83 4.52 9.74
CA ASN A 33 3.02 5.14 10.31
C ASN A 33 4.08 4.06 10.52
N ILE A 34 5.19 4.16 9.80
CA ILE A 34 6.31 3.22 9.86
C ILE A 34 7.44 3.89 10.65
N ASN A 35 7.63 3.47 11.89
CA ASN A 35 8.65 4.00 12.78
C ASN A 35 9.97 3.26 12.58
N THR A 36 11.05 3.99 12.31
CA THR A 36 12.40 3.42 12.14
C THR A 36 13.41 4.18 12.99
N GLU A 37 14.63 3.65 13.09
CA GLU A 37 15.75 4.35 13.72
C GLU A 37 16.17 5.65 12.99
N LEU A 38 15.74 5.85 11.74
CA LEU A 38 16.05 7.04 10.93
C LEU A 38 14.91 8.07 10.94
N GLY A 39 13.81 7.78 11.63
CA GLY A 39 12.60 8.60 11.65
C GLY A 39 11.35 7.83 11.24
N THR A 40 10.23 8.55 11.23
CA THR A 40 8.91 8.00 10.90
C THR A 40 8.55 8.32 9.45
N ILE A 41 8.05 7.33 8.72
CA ILE A 41 7.41 7.52 7.42
C ILE A 41 5.90 7.47 7.65
N VAL A 42 5.19 8.52 7.27
CA VAL A 42 3.73 8.54 7.26
C VAL A 42 3.24 8.27 5.83
N LEU A 43 2.47 7.20 5.64
CA LEU A 43 1.80 6.88 4.38
C LEU A 43 0.30 7.13 4.52
N LYS A 44 -0.26 8.03 3.71
CA LYS A 44 -1.71 8.22 3.56
C LYS A 44 -2.28 7.08 2.73
N LEU A 45 -3.17 6.28 3.32
CA LEU A 45 -3.77 5.12 2.68
C LEU A 45 -4.78 5.55 1.60
N ARG A 46 -4.88 4.77 0.52
CA ARG A 46 -5.75 5.02 -0.66
C ARG A 46 -6.75 3.87 -0.88
N PRO A 47 -7.73 3.69 0.03
CA PRO A 47 -8.76 2.67 -0.13
C PRO A 47 -9.72 2.96 -1.29
N ASP A 48 -9.69 4.16 -1.87
CA ASP A 48 -10.35 4.50 -3.13
C ASP A 48 -9.68 3.86 -4.35
N ALA A 49 -8.38 3.56 -4.26
CA ALA A 49 -7.60 2.90 -5.32
C ALA A 49 -7.43 1.39 -5.07
N ALA A 50 -7.24 1.00 -3.81
CA ALA A 50 -6.92 -0.39 -3.45
C ALA A 50 -7.54 -0.81 -2.11
N PRO A 51 -8.89 -0.89 -2.01
CA PRO A 51 -9.59 -1.17 -0.76
C PRO A 51 -9.16 -2.49 -0.10
N GLN A 52 -9.02 -3.58 -0.87
CA GLN A 52 -8.64 -4.89 -0.32
C GLN A 52 -7.18 -4.90 0.12
N THR A 53 -6.30 -4.26 -0.65
CA THR A 53 -4.88 -4.11 -0.32
C THR A 53 -4.69 -3.30 0.96
N VAL A 54 -5.40 -2.17 1.10
CA VAL A 54 -5.37 -1.34 2.30
C VAL A 54 -5.85 -2.12 3.52
N GLU A 55 -6.96 -2.85 3.41
CA GLU A 55 -7.46 -3.69 4.50
C GLU A 55 -6.43 -4.75 4.92
N TYR A 56 -5.83 -5.44 3.95
CA TYR A 56 -4.86 -6.49 4.18
C TYR A 56 -3.58 -5.98 4.87
N ILE A 57 -2.94 -4.93 4.33
CA ILE A 57 -1.71 -4.35 4.92
C ILE A 57 -2.02 -3.78 6.32
N SER A 58 -3.18 -3.16 6.49
CA SER A 58 -3.63 -2.66 7.80
C SER A 58 -3.81 -3.78 8.81
N ALA A 59 -4.34 -4.93 8.41
CA ALA A 59 -4.50 -6.09 9.27
C ALA A 59 -3.14 -6.65 9.73
N LEU A 60 -2.16 -6.73 8.83
CA LEU A 60 -0.79 -7.16 9.16
C LEU A 60 -0.11 -6.20 10.16
N ALA A 61 -0.27 -4.89 9.95
CA ALA A 61 0.25 -3.86 10.85
C ALA A 61 -0.41 -3.91 12.24
N LYS A 62 -1.74 -4.02 12.31
CA LYS A 62 -2.48 -4.13 13.58
C LYS A 62 -2.14 -5.39 14.37
N GLN A 63 -1.75 -6.47 13.70
CA GLN A 63 -1.23 -7.69 14.33
C GLN A 63 0.25 -7.58 14.74
N GLY A 64 0.91 -6.45 14.46
CA GLY A 64 2.32 -6.21 14.79
C GLY A 64 3.31 -7.02 13.95
N LEU A 65 2.88 -7.60 12.82
CA LEU A 65 3.72 -8.54 12.04
C LEU A 65 4.89 -7.87 11.33
N TYR A 66 4.80 -6.55 11.10
CA TYR A 66 5.90 -5.74 10.57
C TYR A 66 6.90 -5.28 11.64
N ASN A 67 6.55 -5.40 12.93
CA ASN A 67 7.41 -4.92 14.01
C ASN A 67 8.70 -5.76 14.06
N GLY A 68 9.85 -5.08 14.08
CA GLY A 68 11.16 -5.74 14.04
C GLY A 68 11.58 -6.28 12.66
N LYS A 69 10.75 -6.12 11.62
CA LYS A 69 11.16 -6.38 10.23
C LYS A 69 12.08 -5.28 9.72
N THR A 70 12.44 -5.35 8.45
CA THR A 70 13.41 -4.43 7.86
C THR A 70 12.98 -3.95 6.49
N PHE A 71 13.42 -2.74 6.14
CA PHE A 71 13.69 -2.42 4.74
C PHE A 71 14.96 -3.16 4.33
N TYR A 72 14.86 -4.06 3.36
CA TYR A 72 15.95 -4.99 3.00
C TYR A 72 16.45 -4.81 1.57
N ARG A 73 15.77 -4.02 0.74
CA ARG A 73 16.18 -3.73 -0.63
C ARG A 73 15.97 -2.25 -0.93
N SER A 74 16.96 -1.68 -1.61
CA SER A 74 16.97 -0.29 -2.06
C SER A 74 17.59 -0.26 -3.46
N ASP A 75 16.81 0.17 -4.44
CA ASP A 75 17.25 0.46 -5.81
C ASP A 75 16.60 1.78 -6.27
N PHE A 76 15.52 1.70 -7.04
CA PHE A 76 14.62 2.80 -7.40
C PHE A 76 13.38 2.89 -6.50
N VAL A 77 13.31 1.97 -5.54
CA VAL A 77 12.31 1.88 -4.47
C VAL A 77 13.02 1.49 -3.17
N ILE A 78 12.38 1.72 -2.03
CA ILE A 78 12.70 1.00 -0.79
C ILE A 78 11.64 -0.06 -0.55
N GLN A 79 12.06 -1.31 -0.32
CA GLN A 79 11.15 -2.45 -0.17
C GLN A 79 11.23 -3.08 1.22
N MET A 80 10.07 -3.43 1.76
CA MET A 80 9.91 -4.06 3.07
C MET A 80 8.77 -5.08 3.08
N GLY A 81 8.72 -5.87 4.15
CA GLY A 81 7.62 -6.76 4.47
C GLY A 81 8.00 -7.77 5.55
N LEU A 82 7.51 -9.00 5.46
CA LEU A 82 7.77 -10.06 6.45
C LEU A 82 9.01 -10.89 6.11
N HIS A 83 9.58 -10.75 4.91
CA HIS A 83 10.77 -11.47 4.46
C HIS A 83 11.89 -11.50 5.54
N PRO A 84 12.53 -12.66 5.78
CA PRO A 84 12.33 -13.96 5.12
C PRO A 84 11.21 -14.82 5.73
N ALA A 85 10.48 -14.30 6.72
CA ALA A 85 9.38 -15.04 7.32
C ALA A 85 8.18 -15.14 6.36
N LYS A 86 7.50 -16.28 6.41
CA LYS A 86 6.24 -16.47 5.65
C LYS A 86 5.12 -15.65 6.30
N CYS A 87 4.29 -15.01 5.49
CA CYS A 87 3.06 -14.39 5.97
C CYS A 87 2.11 -15.47 6.53
N PRO A 88 1.57 -15.30 7.76
CA PRO A 88 0.60 -16.24 8.32
C PRO A 88 -0.81 -16.09 7.69
N MET A 89 -1.06 -14.98 6.98
CA MET A 89 -2.30 -14.74 6.25
C MET A 89 -2.19 -15.21 4.79
N PRO A 90 -3.30 -15.63 4.14
CA PRO A 90 -3.30 -15.95 2.72
C PRO A 90 -2.94 -14.71 1.89
N ASN A 91 -2.27 -14.90 0.75
CA ASN A 91 -1.96 -13.82 -0.19
C ASN A 91 -3.23 -13.12 -0.69
N LEU A 92 -3.08 -11.89 -1.18
CA LEU A 92 -4.15 -11.18 -1.88
C LEU A 92 -4.60 -12.01 -3.10
N SER A 93 -5.91 -12.13 -3.28
CA SER A 93 -6.50 -12.90 -4.37
C SER A 93 -6.75 -12.09 -5.64
N VAL A 94 -6.62 -10.76 -5.58
CA VAL A 94 -6.96 -9.83 -6.66
C VAL A 94 -5.88 -8.76 -6.78
N ASN A 95 -5.43 -8.51 -8.01
CA ASN A 95 -4.61 -7.35 -8.33
C ASN A 95 -5.54 -6.16 -8.64
N GLU A 96 -5.49 -5.13 -7.78
CA GLU A 96 -6.37 -3.95 -7.84
C GLU A 96 -5.83 -2.82 -8.73
N THR A 97 -4.66 -2.96 -9.37
CA THR A 97 -3.95 -1.87 -10.09
C THR A 97 -4.84 -1.04 -11.03
N ALA A 98 -5.77 -1.68 -11.74
CA ALA A 98 -6.72 -1.01 -12.64
C ALA A 98 -8.19 -1.36 -12.33
N LYS A 99 -8.51 -1.68 -11.07
CA LYS A 99 -9.87 -2.06 -10.65
C LYS A 99 -10.69 -0.89 -10.11
N HIS A 100 -10.04 0.12 -9.56
CA HIS A 100 -10.67 1.30 -8.96
C HIS A 100 -10.01 2.60 -9.45
N GLU A 101 -9.84 3.60 -8.59
CA GLU A 101 -9.08 4.80 -8.93
C GLU A 101 -7.64 4.43 -9.27
N PHE A 102 -7.20 4.78 -10.49
CA PHE A 102 -5.84 4.48 -10.93
C PHE A 102 -4.86 5.51 -10.35
N ILE A 103 -3.77 5.01 -9.78
CA ILE A 103 -2.63 5.83 -9.33
C ILE A 103 -1.36 5.24 -9.94
N SER A 104 -0.67 6.06 -10.73
CA SER A 104 0.62 5.73 -11.34
C SER A 104 1.72 5.53 -10.30
N ASN A 105 2.67 4.64 -10.55
CA ASN A 105 3.85 4.38 -9.73
C ASN A 105 4.88 5.53 -9.82
N GLY A 106 4.51 6.70 -9.31
CA GLY A 106 5.35 7.89 -9.21
C GLY A 106 6.10 8.01 -7.87
N PRO A 107 7.00 9.00 -7.73
CA PRO A 107 7.72 9.26 -6.49
C PRO A 107 6.77 9.40 -5.28
N GLY A 108 7.10 8.75 -4.17
CA GLY A 108 6.33 8.81 -2.93
C GLY A 108 5.08 7.93 -2.93
N THR A 109 4.76 7.20 -3.99
CA THR A 109 3.69 6.19 -3.95
C THR A 109 4.19 4.89 -3.32
N ALA A 110 3.32 4.18 -2.61
CA ALA A 110 3.59 2.86 -2.07
C ALA A 110 2.72 1.82 -2.76
N ALA A 111 3.33 0.77 -3.29
CA ALA A 111 2.66 -0.28 -4.05
C ALA A 111 2.98 -1.67 -3.50
N VAL A 112 2.02 -2.57 -3.58
CA VAL A 112 2.19 -3.97 -3.14
C VAL A 112 3.16 -4.68 -4.07
N ALA A 113 4.13 -5.39 -3.49
CA ALA A 113 5.11 -6.15 -4.24
C ALA A 113 4.57 -7.55 -4.55
N HIS A 114 4.79 -7.99 -5.78
CA HIS A 114 4.49 -9.35 -6.23
C HIS A 114 5.50 -9.79 -7.29
N TRP A 115 5.50 -11.08 -7.62
CA TRP A 115 6.42 -11.65 -8.60
C TRP A 115 5.77 -11.83 -9.97
N ASP A 116 4.55 -12.37 -10.02
CA ASP A 116 3.81 -12.61 -11.25
C ASP A 116 2.33 -12.84 -10.96
N VAL A 117 1.43 -12.52 -11.89
CA VAL A 117 0.00 -12.89 -11.75
C VAL A 117 -0.14 -14.41 -11.93
N PRO A 118 -0.89 -15.13 -11.06
CA PRO A 118 -1.93 -14.66 -10.14
C PRO A 118 -1.47 -14.33 -8.71
N ASP A 119 -0.18 -14.30 -8.41
CA ASP A 119 0.30 -13.76 -7.13
C ASP A 119 0.04 -12.25 -7.12
N CYS A 120 -1.07 -11.84 -6.49
CA CYS A 120 -1.52 -10.45 -6.53
C CYS A 120 -0.90 -9.60 -5.41
N GLY A 121 0.15 -10.13 -4.77
CA GLY A 121 0.81 -9.48 -3.65
C GLY A 121 0.65 -10.24 -2.36
N ASN A 122 1.67 -10.10 -1.53
CA ASN A 122 1.75 -10.71 -0.21
C ASN A 122 1.93 -9.60 0.83
N SER A 123 2.62 -9.90 1.92
CA SER A 123 2.95 -8.93 2.96
C SER A 123 4.01 -7.90 2.57
N GLU A 124 4.64 -8.05 1.40
CA GLU A 124 5.70 -7.18 0.91
C GLU A 124 5.12 -6.00 0.13
N PHE A 125 5.69 -4.81 0.34
CA PHE A 125 5.40 -3.61 -0.44
C PHE A 125 6.65 -2.74 -0.56
N PHE A 126 6.61 -1.80 -1.49
CA PHE A 126 7.69 -0.85 -1.70
C PHE A 126 7.19 0.58 -1.79
N ILE A 127 8.08 1.54 -1.54
CA ILE A 127 7.85 2.97 -1.73
C ILE A 127 8.74 3.44 -2.88
N ASN A 128 8.12 4.04 -3.89
CA ASN A 128 8.78 4.57 -5.07
C ASN A 128 9.63 5.80 -4.72
N LEU A 129 10.93 5.80 -5.04
CA LEU A 129 11.83 6.94 -4.83
C LEU A 129 11.92 7.86 -6.05
N LYS A 130 11.46 7.38 -7.22
CA LYS A 130 11.49 8.07 -8.49
C LYS A 130 10.29 7.65 -9.34
N GLU A 131 10.17 8.24 -10.53
CA GLU A 131 9.14 7.86 -11.50
C GLU A 131 9.37 6.45 -12.04
N ASN A 132 8.40 5.55 -11.84
CA ASN A 132 8.46 4.14 -12.20
C ASN A 132 7.19 3.69 -12.95
N THR A 133 6.66 4.52 -13.88
CA THR A 133 5.44 4.23 -14.68
C THR A 133 5.44 2.87 -15.41
N HIS A 134 6.60 2.31 -15.71
CA HIS A 134 6.72 0.95 -16.26
C HIS A 134 6.09 -0.13 -15.35
N LEU A 135 6.04 0.11 -14.03
CA LEU A 135 5.41 -0.76 -13.04
C LEU A 135 3.88 -0.71 -13.09
N ASP A 136 3.27 0.24 -13.80
CA ASP A 136 1.81 0.31 -13.93
C ASP A 136 1.26 -0.83 -14.80
N SER A 137 2.10 -1.41 -15.66
CA SER A 137 1.73 -2.50 -16.56
C SER A 137 2.61 -3.74 -16.47
N ALA A 138 3.84 -3.62 -15.94
CA ALA A 138 4.73 -4.77 -15.76
C ALA A 138 4.06 -5.86 -14.91
N TYR A 139 4.07 -7.10 -15.40
CA TYR A 139 3.46 -8.25 -14.70
C TYR A 139 2.00 -8.03 -14.27
N GLY A 140 1.22 -7.28 -15.05
CA GLY A 140 -0.17 -6.95 -14.72
C GLY A 140 -0.34 -5.74 -13.79
N GLY A 141 0.75 -5.06 -13.46
CA GLY A 141 0.78 -3.82 -12.69
C GLY A 141 1.03 -4.03 -11.21
N TYR A 142 1.74 -3.08 -10.58
CA TYR A 142 1.96 -3.03 -9.14
C TYR A 142 0.99 -2.04 -8.50
N CYS A 143 0.07 -2.56 -7.68
CA CYS A 143 -1.05 -1.79 -7.18
C CYS A 143 -0.62 -0.80 -6.10
N VAL A 144 -0.76 0.50 -6.40
CA VAL A 144 -0.54 1.59 -5.45
C VAL A 144 -1.68 1.63 -4.44
N PHE A 145 -1.36 1.53 -3.16
CA PHE A 145 -2.32 1.54 -2.05
C PHE A 145 -2.12 2.69 -1.06
N ALA A 146 -1.02 3.44 -1.17
CA ALA A 146 -0.76 4.59 -0.31
C ALA A 146 0.17 5.62 -0.98
N VAL A 147 0.24 6.81 -0.38
CA VAL A 147 1.18 7.87 -0.77
C VAL A 147 1.86 8.46 0.46
N VAL A 148 3.13 8.81 0.35
CA VAL A 148 3.88 9.50 1.41
C VAL A 148 3.19 10.82 1.74
N ALA A 149 3.04 11.11 3.03
CA ALA A 149 2.18 12.18 3.50
C ALA A 149 2.75 13.59 3.30
N ASP A 150 4.08 13.72 3.39
CA ASP A 150 4.83 14.98 3.43
C ASP A 150 6.32 14.79 3.08
N ASP A 151 7.02 15.90 2.85
CA ASP A 151 8.43 15.94 2.47
C ASP A 151 9.37 15.40 3.57
N ALA A 152 8.98 15.54 4.84
CA ALA A 152 9.76 15.01 5.95
C ALA A 152 9.79 13.47 5.90
N SER A 153 8.63 12.85 5.70
CA SER A 153 8.49 11.41 5.49
C SER A 153 9.27 10.95 4.25
N PHE A 154 9.23 11.71 3.15
CA PHE A 154 9.99 11.37 1.95
C PHE A 154 11.51 11.51 2.14
N THR A 155 11.97 12.46 2.97
CA THR A 155 13.37 12.59 3.38
C THR A 155 13.85 11.38 4.18
N VAL A 156 12.98 10.82 5.04
CA VAL A 156 13.25 9.56 5.75
C VAL A 156 13.37 8.41 4.76
N CYS A 157 12.49 8.32 3.75
CA CYS A 157 12.60 7.29 2.70
C CYS A 157 13.96 7.34 1.99
N ASN A 158 14.45 8.54 1.63
CA ASN A 158 15.77 8.71 1.01
C ASN A 158 16.92 8.32 1.95
N SER A 159 16.79 8.62 3.24
CA SER A 159 17.77 8.24 4.26
C SER A 159 17.84 6.72 4.44
N ILE A 160 16.68 6.05 4.43
CA ILE A 160 16.59 4.58 4.43
C ILE A 160 17.23 4.03 3.18
N ALA A 161 16.92 4.58 2.00
CA ALA A 161 17.47 4.12 0.73
C ALA A 161 19.00 4.09 0.74
N LYS A 162 19.62 5.18 1.20
CA LYS A 162 21.07 5.29 1.37
C LYS A 162 21.61 4.24 2.34
N LYS A 163 20.99 4.11 3.52
CA LYS A 163 21.46 3.17 4.55
C LYS A 163 21.31 1.71 4.13
N VAL A 164 20.24 1.33 3.42
CA VAL A 164 20.07 -0.04 2.92
C VAL A 164 21.16 -0.40 1.89
N THR A 165 21.54 0.54 1.02
CA THR A 165 22.65 0.33 0.07
C THR A 165 23.99 0.09 0.78
N GLU A 166 24.23 0.74 1.93
CA GLU A 166 25.48 0.64 2.70
C GLU A 166 25.49 -0.55 3.69
N ALA A 167 24.42 -0.71 4.47
CA ALA A 167 24.32 -1.61 5.63
C ALA A 167 23.39 -2.82 5.40
N LYS A 168 22.92 -3.03 4.16
CA LYS A 168 22.04 -4.11 3.69
C LYS A 168 20.60 -4.08 4.24
N SER A 169 20.33 -3.40 5.35
CA SER A 169 18.97 -3.26 5.87
C SER A 169 18.79 -2.10 6.87
N VAL A 170 17.55 -1.67 7.08
CA VAL A 170 17.14 -0.73 8.15
C VAL A 170 16.01 -1.34 8.95
N LYS A 171 16.11 -1.33 10.28
CA LYS A 171 15.12 -1.93 11.18
C LYS A 171 13.88 -1.06 11.33
N ILE A 172 12.73 -1.73 11.28
CA ILE A 172 11.42 -1.17 11.60
C ILE A 172 11.15 -1.42 13.08
N ILE A 173 10.89 -0.35 13.82
CA ILE A 173 10.57 -0.38 15.25
C ILE A 173 9.11 -0.78 15.43
N SER A 174 8.18 -0.06 14.79
CA SER A 174 6.76 -0.40 14.76
C SER A 174 6.11 0.05 13.46
N VAL A 175 4.97 -0.57 13.13
CA VAL A 175 4.06 -0.10 12.08
C VAL A 175 2.65 0.00 12.65
N GLU A 176 2.07 1.19 12.58
CA GLU A 176 0.79 1.52 13.22
C GLU A 176 -0.19 2.12 12.21
N VAL A 177 -1.47 1.74 12.32
CA VAL A 177 -2.56 2.35 11.56
C VAL A 177 -3.21 3.40 12.45
N VAL A 178 -3.26 4.65 11.99
CA VAL A 178 -3.81 5.82 12.71
C VAL A 178 -5.06 6.36 12.02
#